data_AF-A0A6P7FS83-F1
#
_entry.id   AF-A0A6P7FS83-F1
#
_cell.length_a   1.000
_cell.length_b   1.000
_cell.length_c   1.000
_cell.angle_alpha   90.00
_cell.angle_beta   90.00
_cell.angle_gamma   90.00
#
_symmetry.space_group_name_H-M   'P 1'
#
loop_
_entity.id
_entity.type
_entity.pdbx_description
1 polymer ?
#
loop_
_entity_poly.entity_id
_entity_poly.type
_entity_poly.pdbx_seq_one_letter_code
_entity_poly.pdbx_strand_id
1 'polypeptide(L)'
;MLPWAFLAANTPALHPNISKAEKDYIENSLSVKTQVVAPTPWKDIFTSVPVWAFVITMFGQNWGYSTLLTEIPNYLSNIMHFEMKSVRYF
;
A
#
# COMPACT_ATOMS: atom_id res chain seq x y z
N MET A 1 -0.36 15.07 14.00
CA MET A 1 -0.32 13.74 14.66
C MET A 1 -1.44 13.53 15.68
N LEU A 2 -1.86 14.55 16.44
CA LEU A 2 -2.94 14.42 17.43
C LEU A 2 -4.28 13.87 16.89
N PRO A 3 -4.80 14.27 15.71
CA PRO A 3 -6.08 13.76 15.22
C PRO A 3 -6.09 12.26 14.95
N TRP A 4 -4.95 11.72 14.50
CA TRP A 4 -4.78 10.28 14.25
C TRP A 4 -4.87 9.47 15.55
N ALA A 5 -4.35 9.99 16.66
CA ALA A 5 -4.37 9.30 17.95
C ALA A 5 -5.78 9.12 18.54
N PHE A 6 -6.73 9.99 18.17
CA PHE A 6 -8.12 9.91 18.63
C PHE A 6 -9.04 9.12 17.68
N LEU A 7 -8.68 9.05 16.40
CA LEU A 7 -9.50 8.42 15.35
C LEU A 7 -9.01 7.02 14.95
N ALA A 8 -7.74 6.70 15.20
CA ALA A 8 -7.18 5.40 14.85
C ALA A 8 -7.16 4.48 16.08
N ALA A 9 -7.74 3.30 15.94
CA ALA A 9 -7.64 2.21 16.92
C ALA A 9 -7.16 0.93 16.23
N ASN A 10 -6.31 0.16 16.90
CA ASN A 10 -5.72 -1.08 16.35
C ASN A 10 -6.72 -2.24 16.27
N THR A 11 -7.87 -2.13 16.94
CA THR A 11 -8.90 -3.16 16.96
C THR A 11 -10.26 -2.47 17.12
N PRO A 12 -11.32 -2.95 16.45
CA PRO A 12 -12.67 -2.41 16.64
C PRO A 12 -13.09 -2.40 18.11
N ALA A 13 -12.60 -3.34 18.93
CA ALA A 13 -12.84 -3.38 20.37
C ALA A 13 -12.21 -2.22 21.18
N LEU A 14 -11.16 -1.57 20.65
CA LEU A 14 -10.44 -0.46 21.30
C LEU A 14 -10.88 0.91 20.79
N HIS A 15 -11.77 0.97 19.81
CA HIS A 15 -12.20 2.22 19.22
C HIS A 15 -13.21 2.94 20.14
N PRO A 16 -12.93 4.19 20.57
CA PRO A 16 -13.72 4.85 21.61
C PRO A 16 -15.16 5.21 21.19
N ASN A 17 -15.43 5.27 19.89
CA ASN A 17 -16.71 5.76 19.35
C ASN A 17 -17.37 4.79 18.34
N ILE A 18 -17.03 3.50 18.40
CA ILE A 18 -17.66 2.49 17.53
C ILE A 18 -19.07 2.15 18.01
N SER A 19 -20.03 2.03 17.08
CA SER A 19 -21.38 1.59 17.41
C SER A 19 -21.41 0.09 17.72
N LYS A 20 -22.28 -0.34 18.63
CA LYS A 20 -22.45 -1.78 18.95
C LYS A 20 -22.86 -2.58 17.70
N ALA A 21 -23.72 -2.03 16.85
CA ALA A 21 -24.15 -2.68 15.62
C ALA A 21 -22.99 -2.83 14.61
N GLU A 22 -22.13 -1.82 14.50
CA GLU A 22 -20.95 -1.85 13.64
C GLU A 22 -19.90 -2.84 14.18
N LYS A 23 -19.67 -2.82 15.49
CA LYS A 23 -18.78 -3.77 16.16
C LYS A 23 -19.23 -5.21 15.93
N ASP A 24 -20.50 -5.50 16.17
CA ASP A 24 -21.06 -6.83 15.98
C ASP A 24 -21.00 -7.24 14.50
N TYR A 25 -21.22 -6.32 13.56
CA TYR A 25 -21.07 -6.59 12.12
C TYR A 25 -19.62 -6.94 11.74
N ILE A 26 -18.65 -6.18 12.24
CA ILE A 26 -17.22 -6.42 11.97
C ILE A 26 -16.76 -7.73 12.62
N GLU A 27 -17.09 -7.95 13.89
CA GLU A 27 -16.70 -9.18 14.61
C GLU A 27 -17.34 -10.44 14.01
N ASN A 28 -18.58 -10.35 13.54
CA ASN A 28 -19.26 -11.48 12.89
C ASN A 28 -18.81 -11.71 11.43
N SER A 29 -18.37 -10.68 10.72
CA SER A 29 -17.84 -10.81 9.35
C SER A 29 -16.38 -11.28 9.33
N LEU A 30 -15.64 -11.04 10.41
CA LEU A 30 -14.31 -11.61 10.63
C LEU A 30 -14.44 -13.11 10.90
N SER A 31 -14.06 -13.96 9.95
CA SER A 31 -13.97 -15.41 10.12
C SER A 31 -12.83 -15.87 11.08
N VAL A 32 -12.38 -15.00 11.98
CA VAL A 32 -11.29 -15.27 12.92
C VAL A 32 -11.87 -15.93 14.18
N LYS A 33 -12.25 -17.19 14.06
CA LYS A 33 -12.57 -18.02 15.22
C LYS A 33 -11.27 -18.49 15.86
N THR A 34 -10.85 -17.80 16.91
CA THR A 34 -9.75 -18.18 17.82
C THR A 34 -8.40 -18.34 17.13
N GLN A 35 -7.52 -17.36 17.31
CA GLN A 35 -6.12 -17.45 16.90
C GLN A 35 -5.42 -18.57 17.68
N VAL A 36 -5.43 -19.78 17.14
CA VAL A 36 -4.37 -20.75 17.46
C VAL A 36 -3.11 -20.16 16.85
N VAL A 37 -2.09 -19.90 17.66
CA VAL A 37 -0.80 -19.38 17.19
C VAL A 37 -0.13 -20.48 16.38
N ALA A 38 -0.50 -20.59 15.11
CA ALA A 38 0.12 -21.49 14.16
C ALA A 38 1.42 -20.86 13.65
N PRO A 39 2.47 -21.67 13.41
CA PRO A 39 3.68 -21.17 12.76
C PRO A 39 3.34 -20.63 11.37
N THR A 40 3.87 -19.45 11.04
CA THR A 40 3.64 -18.82 9.74
C THR A 40 4.21 -19.72 8.62
N PRO A 41 3.41 -20.11 7.60
CA PRO A 41 3.84 -21.03 6.56
C PRO A 41 4.69 -20.30 5.50
N TRP A 42 5.92 -19.93 5.86
CA TRP A 42 6.85 -19.20 4.99
C TRP A 42 7.08 -19.90 3.65
N LYS A 43 7.25 -21.23 3.67
CA LYS A 43 7.47 -22.02 2.46
C LYS A 43 6.31 -21.89 1.50
N ASP A 44 5.07 -22.04 1.97
CA ASP A 44 3.90 -22.01 1.10
C ASP A 44 3.68 -20.61 0.52
N ILE A 45 3.98 -19.55 1.28
CA ILE A 45 3.96 -18.17 0.80
C ILE A 45 4.95 -17.98 -0.35
N PHE A 46 6.21 -18.40 -0.17
CA PHE A 46 7.23 -18.27 -1.21
C PHE A 46 7.03 -19.20 -2.40
N THR A 47 6.25 -20.27 -2.26
CA THR A 47 5.94 -21.18 -3.37
C THR A 47 4.62 -20.82 -4.08
N SER A 48 3.91 -19.80 -3.57
CA SER A 48 2.59 -19.41 -4.05
C SER A 48 2.67 -18.57 -5.34
N VAL A 49 1.98 -19.04 -6.38
CA VAL A 49 1.84 -18.34 -7.66
C VAL A 49 1.32 -16.90 -7.52
N PRO A 50 0.22 -16.62 -6.78
CA PRO A 50 -0.27 -15.26 -6.63
C PRO A 50 0.72 -14.31 -5.93
N VAL A 51 1.58 -14.82 -5.04
CA VAL A 51 2.62 -14.01 -4.39
C VAL A 51 3.64 -13.55 -5.42
N TRP A 52 4.12 -14.44 -6.28
CA TRP A 52 5.04 -14.08 -7.36
C TRP A 52 4.41 -13.16 -8.41
N ALA A 53 3.14 -13.37 -8.76
CA ALA A 53 2.41 -12.48 -9.66
C ALA A 53 2.35 -11.04 -9.10
N PHE A 54 2.08 -10.90 -7.79
CA PHE A 54 2.10 -9.61 -7.11
C PHE A 54 3.50 -8.98 -7.10
N VAL A 55 4.55 -9.75 -6.79
CA VAL A 55 5.94 -9.26 -6.79
C VAL A 55 6.34 -8.72 -8.17
N ILE A 56 6.04 -9.46 -9.24
CA ILE A 56 6.35 -9.03 -10.61
C ILE A 56 5.56 -7.76 -10.96
N THR A 57 4.29 -7.70 -10.58
CA THR A 57 3.43 -6.53 -10.82
C THR A 57 3.98 -5.28 -10.11
N MET A 58 4.32 -5.40 -8.82
CA MET A 58 4.91 -4.30 -8.05
C MET A 58 6.25 -3.85 -8.63
N PHE A 59 7.09 -4.81 -9.05
CA PHE A 59 8.37 -4.51 -9.68
C PHE A 59 8.18 -3.76 -11.01
N GLY A 60 7.28 -4.24 -11.87
CA GLY A 60 6.94 -3.58 -13.12
C GLY A 60 6.35 -2.19 -12.92
N GLN A 61 5.52 -2.00 -11.90
CA GLN A 61 4.99 -0.69 -11.53
C GLN A 61 6.10 0.26 -11.08
N ASN A 62 6.99 -0.18 -10.19
CA ASN A 62 8.09 0.64 -9.68
C ASN A 62 9.05 1.02 -10.82
N TRP A 63 9.49 0.04 -11.60
CA TRP A 63 10.30 0.28 -12.79
C TRP A 63 9.61 1.27 -13.71
N GLY A 64 8.37 0.99 -14.13
CA GLY A 64 7.65 1.82 -15.08
C GLY A 64 7.51 3.27 -14.59
N TYR A 65 7.21 3.45 -13.30
CA TYR A 65 7.17 4.77 -12.70
C TYR A 65 8.53 5.47 -12.72
N SER A 66 9.62 4.79 -12.33
CA SER A 66 10.98 5.34 -12.37
C SER A 66 11.45 5.69 -13.79
N THR A 67 11.14 4.83 -14.77
CA THR A 67 11.44 5.09 -16.18
C THR A 67 10.64 6.29 -16.69
N LEU A 68 9.33 6.34 -16.44
CA LEU A 68 8.52 7.48 -16.84
C LEU A 68 9.04 8.79 -16.23
N LEU A 69 9.34 8.82 -14.94
CA LEU A 69 9.90 10.00 -14.28
C LEU A 69 11.24 10.44 -14.87
N THR A 70 12.08 9.50 -15.30
CA THR A 70 13.40 9.78 -15.87
C THR A 70 13.32 10.20 -17.33
N GLU A 71 12.41 9.62 -18.10
CA GLU A 71 12.24 9.94 -19.52
C GLU A 71 11.39 11.19 -19.75
N ILE A 72 10.55 11.61 -18.80
CA ILE A 72 9.83 12.89 -18.87
C ILE A 72 10.79 14.08 -19.13
N PRO A 73 11.83 14.34 -18.31
CA PRO A 73 12.75 15.45 -18.57
C PRO A 73 13.53 15.29 -19.88
N ASN A 74 13.91 14.06 -20.25
CA ASN A 74 14.57 13.79 -21.53
C ASN A 74 13.65 14.07 -22.73
N TYR A 75 12.39 13.67 -22.65
CA TYR A 75 11.38 13.88 -23.68
C TYR A 75 11.08 15.38 -23.85
N LEU A 76 10.86 16.09 -22.74
CA LEU A 76 10.57 17.53 -22.74
C LEU A 76 11.74 18.36 -23.32
N SER A 77 12.97 18.00 -23.00
CA SER A 77 14.17 18.72 -23.47
C SER A 77 14.54 18.39 -24.92
N ASN A 78 14.55 17.11 -25.30
CA ASN A 78 15.06 16.69 -26.60
C ASN A 78 14.02 16.77 -27.73
N ILE A 79 12.74 16.53 -27.44
CA ILE A 79 11.68 16.46 -28.46
C ILE A 79 10.86 17.75 -28.50
N MET A 80 10.58 18.35 -27.34
CA MET A 80 9.85 19.63 -27.27
C MET A 80 10.75 20.87 -27.19
N HIS A 81 12.09 20.70 -27.20
CA HIS A 81 13.07 21.79 -27.11
C HIS A 81 12.81 22.76 -25.95
N PHE A 82 12.24 22.26 -24.84
CA PHE A 82 11.93 23.07 -23.68
C PHE A 82 13.20 23.29 -22.83
N GLU A 83 13.63 24.54 -22.65
CA GLU A 83 14.79 24.86 -21.81
C GLU A 83 14.50 24.62 -20.33
N MET A 84 14.81 23.42 -19.84
CA MET A 84 14.69 23.03 -18.42
C MET A 84 15.47 23.93 -17.45
N LYS A 85 16.43 24.73 -17.95
CA LYS A 85 17.21 25.69 -17.16
C LYS A 85 16.36 26.81 -16.53
N SER A 86 15.16 27.06 -17.07
CA SER A 86 14.24 28.10 -16.58
C SER A 86 13.34 27.65 -15.42
N VAL A 87 13.24 26.35 -15.15
CA VAL A 87 12.42 25.78 -14.07
C VAL A 87 13.31 25.29 -12.92
N ARG A 88 14.41 25.99 -12.68
CA ARG A 88 15.30 25.74 -11.54
C ARG A 88 14.77 26.48 -10.30
N TYR A 89 13.68 25.97 -9.76
CA TYR A 89 13.25 26.24 -8.37
C TYR A 89 13.58 25.05 -7.44
N PHE A 90 14.64 24.31 -7.77
CA PHE A 90 15.49 23.57 -6.86
C PHE A 90 16.96 23.81 -7.23
#